data_AF-A0A257KXD8-F1
#
_entry.id   AF-A0A257KXD8-F1
#
_cell.length_a   1.000
_cell.length_b   1.000
_cell.length_c   1.000
_cell.angle_alpha   90.00
_cell.angle_beta   90.00
_cell.angle_gamma   90.00
#
_symmetry.space_group_name_H-M   'P 1'
#
loop_
_entity.id
_entity.type
_entity.pdbx_description
1 polymer ?
#
loop_
_entity_poly.entity_id
_entity_poly.type
_entity_poly.pdbx_seq_one_letter_code
_entity_poly.pdbx_strand_id
1 'polypeptide(L)'
;MPSEILRADSYVIAWTGSVADIRMAASVKAEYDQAIARKDINSIQRRVHLQRSFKEFCENDEFWRRLSDEKLKREGKFPDGNGTDATIWVFKAWQWRLYGAIMKVNARRCFVAVSVDPNKKRDRADQKLLKATAKSLGKLAEYKAE
;
A
#
# COMPACT_ATOMS: atom_id res chain seq x y z
N MET A 1 5.20 -20.70 22.70
CA MET A 1 4.13 -20.63 21.68
C MET A 1 4.78 -20.16 20.39
N PRO A 2 4.67 -20.90 19.27
CA PRO A 2 5.18 -20.39 18.00
C PRO A 2 4.38 -19.14 17.67
N SER A 3 5.03 -17.98 17.67
CA SER A 3 4.47 -16.75 17.12
C SER A 3 4.05 -17.06 15.68
N GLU A 4 2.75 -17.04 15.39
CA GLU A 4 2.26 -17.17 14.02
C GLU A 4 3.03 -16.19 13.14
N ILE A 5 3.79 -16.73 12.20
CA ILE A 5 4.54 -15.93 11.24
C ILE A 5 3.50 -15.23 10.38
N LEU A 6 3.42 -13.90 10.49
CA LEU A 6 2.51 -13.12 9.66
C LEU A 6 3.02 -13.17 8.23
N ARG A 7 2.15 -13.50 7.30
CA ARG A 7 2.48 -13.63 5.88
C ARG A 7 1.60 -12.73 5.03
N ALA A 8 2.20 -12.06 4.05
CA ALA A 8 1.50 -11.20 3.10
C ALA A 8 0.59 -12.02 2.15
N ASP A 9 0.84 -13.32 2.01
CA ASP A 9 -0.05 -14.23 1.27
C ASP A 9 -1.47 -14.30 1.86
N SER A 10 -1.60 -14.14 3.19
CA SER A 10 -2.86 -14.15 3.94
C SER A 10 -3.68 -12.87 3.79
N TYR A 11 -3.11 -11.82 3.20
CA TYR A 11 -3.78 -10.54 3.00
C TYR A 11 -4.76 -10.59 1.82
N VAL A 12 -5.81 -9.78 1.90
CA VAL A 12 -6.89 -9.76 0.91
C VAL A 12 -6.39 -9.10 -0.37
N ILE A 13 -6.55 -9.78 -1.50
CA ILE A 13 -6.28 -9.22 -2.82
C ILE A 13 -7.36 -8.18 -3.13
N ALA A 14 -6.96 -6.93 -3.32
CA ALA A 14 -7.83 -5.83 -3.71
C ALA A 14 -7.82 -5.55 -5.22
N TRP A 15 -6.72 -5.88 -5.89
CA TRP A 15 -6.59 -5.78 -7.35
C TRP A 15 -5.57 -6.81 -7.84
N THR A 16 -5.85 -7.44 -8.98
CA THR A 16 -4.93 -8.33 -9.70
C THR A 16 -4.87 -7.88 -11.15
N GLY A 17 -3.65 -7.74 -11.68
CA GLY A 17 -3.41 -7.48 -13.11
C GLY A 17 -2.69 -8.63 -13.79
N SER A 18 -1.95 -8.37 -14.85
CA SER A 18 -1.09 -9.35 -15.51
C SER A 18 0.27 -9.54 -14.81
N VAL A 19 0.86 -8.49 -14.24
CA VAL A 19 2.24 -8.51 -13.71
C VAL A 19 2.35 -8.32 -12.20
N ALA A 20 1.36 -7.69 -11.57
CA ALA A 20 1.39 -7.42 -10.14
C ALA A 20 0.02 -7.59 -9.47
N ASP A 21 0.03 -7.67 -8.13
CA ASP A 21 -1.16 -7.61 -7.29
C ASP A 21 -1.10 -6.45 -6.30
N ILE A 22 -2.27 -6.08 -5.79
CA ILE A 22 -2.42 -5.21 -4.64
C ILE A 22 -3.11 -6.00 -3.55
N ARG A 23 -2.40 -6.19 -2.43
CA ARG A 23 -2.88 -6.90 -1.24
C ARG A 23 -3.05 -5.91 -0.11
N MET A 24 -4.08 -6.09 0.68
CA MET A 24 -4.39 -5.22 1.82
C MET A 24 -4.65 -6.07 3.06
N ALA A 25 -4.13 -5.63 4.21
CA ALA A 25 -4.58 -6.15 5.49
C ALA A 25 -6.10 -6.00 5.61
N ALA A 26 -6.77 -6.93 6.30
CA ALA A 26 -8.23 -6.97 6.34
C ALA A 26 -8.87 -5.66 6.84
N SER A 27 -8.28 -5.03 7.87
CA SER A 27 -8.72 -3.72 8.37
C SER A 27 -8.62 -2.62 7.31
N VAL A 28 -7.49 -2.56 6.61
CA VAL A 28 -7.22 -1.59 5.54
C VAL A 28 -8.17 -1.80 4.36
N LYS A 29 -8.48 -3.05 4.02
CA LYS A 29 -9.43 -3.38 2.96
C LYS A 29 -10.83 -2.87 3.28
N ALA A 30 -11.28 -3.05 4.53
CA ALA A 30 -12.58 -2.55 4.98
C ALA A 30 -12.65 -1.02 4.88
N GLU A 31 -11.60 -0.30 5.29
CA GLU A 31 -11.52 1.15 5.14
C GLU A 31 -11.48 1.60 3.67
N TYR A 32 -10.74 0.88 2.82
CA TYR A 32 -10.72 1.12 1.38
C TYR A 32 -12.13 0.97 0.77
N ASP A 33 -12.83 -0.12 1.07
CA ASP A 33 -14.16 -0.40 0.54
C ASP A 33 -15.16 0.68 0.95
N GLN A 34 -15.14 1.09 2.22
CA GLN A 34 -15.95 2.20 2.71
C GLN A 34 -15.62 3.52 2.00
N ALA A 35 -14.33 3.77 1.72
CA ALA A 35 -13.87 5.00 1.08
C ALA A 35 -14.24 5.10 -0.41
N ILE A 36 -14.46 3.98 -1.10
CA ILE A 36 -14.82 3.95 -2.53
C ILE A 36 -16.30 3.65 -2.80
N ALA A 37 -17.04 3.15 -1.81
CA ALA A 37 -18.46 2.82 -1.94
C ALA A 37 -19.37 4.06 -1.89
N ARG A 38 -18.94 5.13 -1.22
CA ARG A 38 -19.72 6.36 -1.11
C ARG A 38 -19.90 7.02 -2.48
N LYS A 39 -21.05 7.67 -2.69
CA LYS A 39 -21.44 8.30 -3.95
C LYS A 39 -21.18 9.82 -4.00
N ASP A 40 -20.51 10.37 -2.99
CA ASP A 40 -20.09 11.77 -3.03
C ASP A 40 -18.96 11.99 -4.05
N ILE A 41 -18.82 13.23 -4.52
CA ILE A 41 -17.86 13.60 -5.57
C ILE A 41 -16.43 13.19 -5.21
N ASN A 42 -16.03 13.37 -3.94
CA ASN A 42 -14.68 13.03 -3.49
C ASN A 42 -14.45 11.50 -3.56
N SER A 43 -15.44 10.70 -3.16
CA SER A 43 -15.35 9.24 -3.23
C SER A 43 -15.36 8.72 -4.66
N ILE A 44 -16.12 9.34 -5.57
CA ILE A 44 -16.07 9.03 -7.01
C ILE A 44 -14.68 9.33 -7.59
N GLN A 45 -14.14 10.52 -7.32
CA GLN A 45 -12.81 10.91 -7.78
C GLN A 45 -11.71 10.00 -7.21
N ARG A 46 -11.79 9.69 -5.91
CA ARG A 46 -10.88 8.75 -5.23
C ARG A 46 -10.91 7.38 -5.90
N ARG A 47 -12.10 6.82 -6.15
CA ARG A 47 -12.27 5.53 -6.82
C ARG A 47 -11.63 5.53 -8.20
N VAL A 48 -11.93 6.53 -9.03
CA VAL A 48 -11.36 6.63 -10.39
C VAL A 48 -9.84 6.75 -10.35
N HIS A 49 -9.29 7.57 -9.45
CA HIS A 49 -7.84 7.73 -9.30
C HIS A 49 -7.17 6.43 -8.86
N LEU A 50 -7.70 5.76 -7.83
CA LEU A 50 -7.13 4.50 -7.34
C LEU A 50 -7.21 3.40 -8.39
N GLN A 51 -8.35 3.23 -9.06
CA GLN A 51 -8.51 2.22 -10.11
C GLN A 51 -7.50 2.43 -11.26
N ARG A 52 -7.30 3.68 -11.70
CA ARG A 52 -6.29 3.98 -12.73
C ARG A 52 -4.89 3.67 -12.24
N SER A 53 -4.52 4.13 -11.05
CA SER A 53 -3.18 3.90 -10.49
C SER A 53 -2.91 2.41 -10.25
N PHE A 54 -3.91 1.67 -9.77
CA PHE A 54 -3.83 0.24 -9.52
C PHE A 54 -3.68 -0.54 -10.81
N LYS A 55 -4.46 -0.20 -11.85
CA LYS A 55 -4.31 -0.77 -13.17
C LYS A 55 -2.90 -0.54 -13.72
N GLU A 56 -2.40 0.70 -13.71
CA GLU A 56 -1.07 0.97 -14.24
C GLU A 56 0.03 0.20 -13.48
N PHE A 57 -0.09 0.09 -12.15
CA PHE A 57 0.85 -0.69 -11.34
C PHE A 57 0.79 -2.20 -11.61
N CYS A 58 -0.41 -2.75 -11.80
CA CYS A 58 -0.64 -4.18 -11.93
C CYS A 58 -0.49 -4.73 -13.35
N GLU A 59 -0.55 -3.86 -14.37
CA GLU A 59 -0.49 -4.24 -15.78
C GLU A 59 0.84 -3.88 -16.47
N ASN A 60 1.67 -3.03 -15.87
CA ASN A 60 2.90 -2.58 -16.51
C ASN A 60 4.12 -2.83 -15.64
N ASP A 61 5.13 -3.51 -16.18
CA ASP A 61 6.39 -3.69 -15.46
C ASP A 61 7.07 -2.35 -15.17
N GLU A 62 7.06 -1.42 -16.12
CA GLU A 62 7.62 -0.07 -15.99
C GLU A 62 6.66 0.95 -15.34
N PHE A 63 5.90 0.55 -14.32
CA PHE A 63 4.92 1.42 -13.65
C PHE A 63 5.52 2.77 -13.20
N TRP A 64 6.81 2.80 -12.84
CA TRP A 64 7.52 4.01 -12.39
C TRP A 64 7.62 5.10 -13.46
N ARG A 65 7.50 4.75 -14.76
CA ARG A 65 7.44 5.73 -15.86
C ARG A 65 6.03 6.31 -16.05
N ARG A 66 5.00 5.59 -15.60
CA ARG A 66 3.58 5.92 -15.83
C ARG A 66 2.89 6.53 -14.62
N LEU A 67 3.37 6.19 -13.44
CA LEU A 67 2.88 6.71 -12.17
C LEU A 67 3.83 7.80 -11.67
N SER A 68 3.34 9.04 -11.68
CA SER A 68 4.02 10.16 -11.05
C SER A 68 3.98 10.06 -9.52
N ASP A 69 4.84 10.84 -8.86
CA ASP A 69 4.89 11.00 -7.39
C ASP A 69 3.56 11.49 -6.76
N GLU A 70 2.65 12.01 -7.58
CA GLU A 70 1.29 12.40 -7.17
C GLU A 70 0.34 11.21 -7.09
N LYS A 71 0.66 10.08 -7.74
CA LYS A 71 -0.14 8.85 -7.78
C LYS A 71 0.47 7.74 -6.95
N LEU A 72 1.77 7.51 -7.08
CA LEU A 72 2.54 6.54 -6.32
C LEU A 72 3.90 7.13 -5.99
N LYS A 73 4.23 7.24 -4.70
CA LYS A 73 5.50 7.82 -4.25
C LYS A 73 6.24 6.88 -3.32
N ARG A 74 7.56 6.83 -3.45
CA ARG A 74 8.47 6.30 -2.43
C ARG A 74 8.68 7.37 -1.36
N GLU A 75 8.13 7.17 -0.16
CA GLU A 75 8.26 8.17 0.93
C GLU A 75 9.59 8.05 1.67
N GLY A 76 10.22 6.86 1.67
CA GLY A 76 11.54 6.67 2.27
C GLY A 76 11.74 5.30 2.91
N LYS A 77 12.84 5.18 3.67
CA LYS A 77 13.18 4.03 4.52
C LYS A 77 12.89 4.39 5.99
N PHE A 78 12.28 3.47 6.73
CA PHE A 78 11.90 3.67 8.13
C PHE A 78 12.18 2.41 8.96
N PRO A 79 12.57 2.52 10.24
CA PRO A 79 12.89 1.35 11.06
C PRO A 79 11.74 0.34 11.14
N ASP A 80 12.03 -0.91 10.83
CA ASP A 80 11.06 -2.02 10.79
C ASP A 80 10.84 -2.69 12.17
N GLY A 81 11.66 -2.34 13.15
CA GLY A 81 11.60 -2.90 14.51
C GLY A 81 12.43 -4.17 14.73
N ASN A 82 13.04 -4.71 13.68
CA ASN A 82 13.93 -5.89 13.72
C ASN A 82 15.41 -5.52 13.45
N GLY A 83 15.75 -4.24 13.57
CA GLY A 83 17.09 -3.73 13.28
C GLY A 83 17.36 -3.47 11.80
N THR A 84 16.33 -3.48 10.95
CA THR A 84 16.43 -3.11 9.53
C THR A 84 15.47 -1.96 9.19
N ASP A 85 15.43 -1.56 7.91
CA ASP A 85 14.54 -0.52 7.43
C ASP A 85 13.53 -1.04 6.40
N ALA A 86 12.27 -0.62 6.58
CA ALA A 86 11.20 -0.82 5.62
C ALA A 86 11.15 0.31 4.58
N THR A 87 11.20 -0.01 3.28
CA THR A 87 10.93 0.99 2.22
C THR A 87 9.42 1.18 2.07
N ILE A 88 8.94 2.37 2.36
CA ILE A 88 7.51 2.69 2.31
C ILE A 88 7.14 3.37 1.00
N TRP A 89 6.11 2.81 0.36
CA TRP A 89 5.46 3.33 -0.83
C TRP A 89 4.04 3.76 -0.51
N VAL A 90 3.57 4.79 -1.20
CA VAL A 90 2.26 5.40 -0.94
C VAL A 90 1.50 5.63 -2.22
N PHE A 91 0.34 4.99 -2.33
CA PHE A 91 -0.67 5.40 -3.32
C PHE A 91 -1.42 6.62 -2.80
N LYS A 92 -1.52 7.63 -3.66
CA LYS A 92 -2.20 8.89 -3.38
C LYS A 92 -3.40 9.02 -4.30
N ALA A 93 -4.55 9.27 -3.71
CA ALA A 93 -5.78 9.56 -4.44
C ALA A 93 -6.58 10.57 -3.64
N TRP A 94 -7.13 11.61 -4.27
CA TRP A 94 -7.92 12.68 -3.66
C TRP A 94 -8.16 12.62 -2.13
N GLN A 95 -7.34 13.36 -1.37
CA GLN A 95 -7.32 13.44 0.11
C GLN A 95 -7.14 12.12 0.88
N TRP A 96 -6.67 11.08 0.21
CA TRP A 96 -6.56 9.72 0.74
C TRP A 96 -5.19 9.12 0.39
N ARG A 97 -4.62 8.37 1.33
CA ARG A 97 -3.31 7.70 1.16
C ARG A 97 -3.35 6.27 1.62
N LEU A 98 -2.77 5.38 0.83
CA LEU A 98 -2.56 3.98 1.17
C LEU A 98 -1.07 3.72 1.31
N TYR A 99 -0.66 3.29 2.50
CA TYR A 99 0.75 3.04 2.83
C TYR A 99 1.04 1.55 2.82
N GLY A 100 2.16 1.19 2.21
CA GLY A 100 2.59 -0.18 2.08
C GLY A 100 4.03 -0.31 1.62
N ALA A 101 4.40 -1.52 1.23
CA ALA A 101 5.66 -1.78 0.54
C ALA A 101 5.41 -2.56 -0.75
N ILE A 102 6.33 -2.41 -1.69
CA ILE A 102 6.41 -3.26 -2.88
C ILE A 102 7.34 -4.42 -2.54
N MET A 103 6.84 -5.65 -2.61
CA MET A 103 7.60 -6.86 -2.31
C MET A 103 7.14 -8.01 -3.21
N LYS A 104 7.86 -9.13 -3.19
CA LYS A 104 7.44 -10.35 -3.89
C LYS A 104 6.62 -11.24 -2.96
N VAL A 105 5.40 -11.55 -3.33
CA VAL A 105 4.55 -12.55 -2.65
C VAL A 105 4.22 -13.63 -3.68
N ASN A 106 4.53 -14.89 -3.37
CA ASN A 106 4.35 -16.02 -4.30
C ASN A 106 5.01 -15.78 -5.67
N ALA A 107 6.27 -15.34 -5.68
CA ALA A 107 7.07 -14.99 -6.87
C ALA A 107 6.52 -13.84 -7.74
N ARG A 108 5.44 -13.17 -7.31
CA ARG A 108 4.78 -12.09 -8.03
C ARG A 108 4.98 -10.76 -7.34
N ARG A 109 5.16 -9.68 -8.12
CA ARG A 109 5.27 -8.32 -7.57
C ARG A 109 3.94 -7.96 -6.90
N CYS A 110 3.99 -7.50 -5.66
CA CYS A 110 2.82 -7.11 -4.90
C CYS A 110 3.05 -5.78 -4.22
N PHE A 111 2.06 -4.89 -4.29
CA PHE A 111 1.95 -3.82 -3.31
C PHE A 111 1.16 -4.34 -2.12
N VAL A 112 1.78 -4.35 -0.93
CA VAL A 112 1.17 -4.84 0.30
C VAL A 112 0.87 -3.67 1.21
N ALA A 113 -0.41 -3.34 1.34
CA ALA A 113 -0.90 -2.24 2.15
C ALA A 113 -1.22 -2.69 3.58
N VAL A 114 -0.71 -1.95 4.56
CA VAL A 114 -0.93 -2.20 6.00
C VAL A 114 -1.52 -1.01 6.74
N SER A 115 -1.62 0.15 6.09
CA SER A 115 -2.18 1.35 6.71
C SER A 115 -2.81 2.28 5.68
N VAL A 116 -3.76 3.09 6.14
CA VAL A 116 -4.48 4.08 5.35
C VAL A 116 -4.60 5.39 6.14
N ASP A 117 -4.52 6.52 5.44
CA ASP A 117 -4.88 7.84 5.95
C ASP A 117 -6.09 8.35 5.16
N PRO A 118 -7.30 8.23 5.72
CA PRO A 118 -8.53 8.58 5.02
C PRO A 118 -8.79 10.08 4.92
N ASN A 119 -8.14 10.88 5.77
CA ASN A 119 -8.34 12.32 5.87
C ASN A 119 -6.97 12.99 5.88
N LYS A 120 -6.33 13.07 4.72
CA LYS A 120 -5.09 13.82 4.53
C LYS A 120 -5.31 15.28 4.98
N LYS A 121 -4.90 15.62 6.20
CA LYS A 121 -4.97 17.00 6.74
C LYS A 121 -3.80 17.88 6.29
N ARG A 122 -2.71 17.28 5.79
CA ARG A 122 -1.46 17.98 5.41
C ARG A 122 -0.80 17.36 4.18
N ASP A 123 -0.06 18.17 3.43
CA ASP A 123 0.65 17.72 2.22
C ASP A 123 1.81 16.76 2.49
N ARG A 124 2.42 16.79 3.67
CA ARG A 124 3.42 15.80 4.05
C ARG A 124 2.75 14.52 4.56
N ALA A 125 3.37 13.37 4.29
CA ALA A 125 2.95 12.09 4.84
C ALA A 125 3.08 12.09 6.38
N ASP A 126 2.16 11.44 7.07
CA ASP A 126 2.18 11.37 8.53
C ASP A 126 3.33 10.45 8.98
N GLN A 127 4.34 11.05 9.61
CA GLN A 127 5.53 10.35 10.09
C GLN A 127 5.22 9.24 11.09
N LYS A 128 4.14 9.37 11.88
CA LYS A 128 3.70 8.31 12.81
C LYS A 128 3.15 7.12 12.03
N LEU A 129 2.33 7.36 11.01
CA LEU A 129 1.79 6.30 10.15
C LEU A 129 2.90 5.62 9.36
N LEU A 130 3.90 6.35 8.84
CA LEU A 130 5.04 5.77 8.14
C LEU A 130 5.83 4.80 9.04
N LYS A 131 6.16 5.22 10.27
CA LYS A 131 6.84 4.37 11.25
C LYS A 131 6.00 3.15 11.68
N ALA A 132 4.70 3.34 11.88
CA ALA A 132 3.80 2.23 12.23
C ALA A 132 3.65 1.22 11.07
N THR A 133 3.59 1.73 9.84
CA THR A 133 3.56 0.93 8.60
C THR A 133 4.84 0.10 8.49
N ALA A 134 6.00 0.73 8.66
CA ALA A 134 7.30 0.04 8.65
C ALA A 134 7.38 -1.10 9.67
N LYS A 135 6.98 -0.84 10.91
CA LYS A 135 6.92 -1.87 11.97
C LYS A 135 5.96 -3.01 11.65
N SER A 136 4.85 -2.71 10.97
CA SER A 136 3.87 -3.74 10.59
C SER A 136 4.40 -4.60 9.43
N LEU A 137 5.11 -3.99 8.49
CA LEU A 137 5.75 -4.69 7.38
C LEU A 137 6.92 -5.55 7.83
N GLY A 138 7.72 -5.09 8.81
CA GLY A 138 8.82 -5.88 9.39
C GLY A 138 8.36 -7.19 10.04
N LYS A 139 7.08 -7.32 10.39
CA LYS A 139 6.51 -8.57 10.91
C LYS A 139 6.20 -9.60 9.82
N LEU A 140 6.22 -9.20 8.54
CA LEU A 140 5.88 -10.07 7.42
C LEU A 140 7.08 -10.93 7.01
N ALA A 141 6.86 -12.22 6.82
CA ALA A 141 7.89 -13.17 6.40
C ALA A 141 8.52 -12.85 5.04
N GLU A 142 7.72 -12.30 4.13
CA GLU A 142 8.10 -11.98 2.77
C GLU A 142 8.85 -10.65 2.67
N TYR A 143 8.80 -9.83 3.73
CA TYR A 143 9.55 -8.58 3.75
C TYR A 143 11.01 -8.87 4.09
N LYS A 144 11.85 -8.90 3.05
CA LYS A 144 13.30 -8.84 3.20
C LYS A 144 13.72 -7.40 2.96
N ALA A 145 14.34 -6.78 3.97
CA ALA A 145 14.96 -5.48 3.78
C ALA A 145 16.10 -5.62 2.75
N GLU A 146 15.88 -5.08 1.55
CA GLU A 146 16.91 -4.88 0.52
C GLU A 146 17.71 -3.59 0.75
#